data_AF-A0A1F6H267-F1
#
_entry.id   AF-A0A1F6H267-F1
#
_cell.length_a   1.000
_cell.length_b   1.000
_cell.length_c   1.000
_cell.angle_alpha   90.00
_cell.angle_beta   90.00
_cell.angle_gamma   90.00
#
_symmetry.space_group_name_H-M   'P 1'
#
loop_
_entity.id
_entity.type
_entity.pdbx_description
1 polymer ?
#
loop_
_entity_poly.entity_id
_entity_poly.type
_entity_poly.pdbx_seq_one_letter_code
_entity_poly.pdbx_strand_id
1 'polypeptide(L)' 'MNILIYNWRDIKNPAAGGAEVVTHEISKRLVLKGHKISLFTSGFKGCKEKETIDGVEIIRSGGRFTVYLKAPQYYKKNT' A
#
# COMPACT_ATOMS: atom_id res chain seq x y z
N MET A 1 -11.59 -8.73 -9.08
CA MET A 1 -11.90 -8.33 -7.67
C MET A 1 -11.09 -7.08 -7.34
N ASN A 2 -11.62 -6.21 -6.47
CA ASN A 2 -10.93 -5.03 -5.97
C ASN A 2 -10.45 -5.32 -4.54
N ILE A 3 -9.14 -5.30 -4.31
CA ILE A 3 -8.52 -5.75 -3.05
C ILE A 3 -7.69 -4.61 -2.47
N LEU A 4 -7.97 -4.27 -1.22
CA LEU A 4 -7.22 -3.29 -0.44
C LEU A 4 -6.38 -4.01 0.61
N ILE A 5 -5.06 -3.83 0.54
CA ILE A 5 -4.10 -4.39 1.49
C ILE A 5 -3.65 -3.26 2.42
N TYR A 6 -3.65 -3.52 3.73
CA TYR A 6 -3.07 -2.62 4.71
C TYR A 6 -1.70 -3.14 5.13
N ASN A 7 -0.67 -2.34 4.88
CA ASN A 7 0.66 -2.62 5.40
C ASN A 7 1.29 -1.32 5.86
N TRP A 8 1.93 -1.32 7.03
CA TRP A 8 2.54 -0.11 7.58
C TRP A 8 3.67 0.44 6.69
N ARG A 9 4.36 -0.42 5.93
CA ARG A 9 5.42 -0.03 4.98
C ARG A 9 5.15 -0.61 3.59
N ASP A 10 5.53 0.13 2.56
CA ASP A 10 5.62 -0.37 1.20
C ASP A 10 7.06 -0.66 0.77
N ILE A 11 7.20 -1.23 -0.42
CA ILE A 11 8.48 -1.67 -0.99
C ILE A 11 9.52 -0.54 -1.16
N LYS A 12 9.10 0.72 -1.25
CA LYS A 12 10.01 1.88 -1.32
C LYS A 12 10.32 2.52 0.03
N ASN A 13 9.73 2.03 1.11
CA ASN A 13 10.01 2.58 2.42
C ASN A 13 11.49 2.31 2.80
N PRO A 14 12.24 3.31 3.29
CA PRO A 14 13.65 3.12 3.67
C PRO A 14 13.87 2.04 4.74
N ALA A 15 12.83 1.75 5.54
CA ALA A 15 12.85 0.71 6.56
C ALA A 15 12.16 -0.60 6.09
N ALA A 16 11.95 -0.79 4.80
CA ALA A 16 11.38 -2.02 4.24
C ALA A 16 12.34 -3.21 4.43
N GLY A 17 11.78 -4.39 4.69
CA GLY A 17 12.48 -5.65 4.82
C GLY A 17 11.79 -6.77 4.04
N GLY A 18 12.07 -8.02 4.41
CA GLY A 18 11.56 -9.19 3.67
C GLY A 18 10.02 -9.28 3.61
N ALA A 19 9.32 -8.80 4.63
CA ALA A 19 7.86 -8.85 4.68
C ALA A 19 7.21 -7.96 3.59
N GLU A 20 7.79 -6.80 3.33
CA GLU A 20 7.33 -5.87 2.29
C GLU A 20 7.60 -6.45 0.90
N VAL A 21 8.73 -7.14 0.70
CA VAL A 21 9.03 -7.86 -0.55
C VAL A 21 7.99 -8.93 -0.82
N VAL A 22 7.68 -9.79 0.16
CA VAL A 22 6.68 -10.85 0.01
C VAL A 22 5.30 -10.27 -0.30
N THR A 23 4.91 -9.21 0.41
CA THR A 23 3.62 -8.54 0.19
C THR A 23 3.52 -7.97 -1.23
N HIS A 24 4.58 -7.29 -1.69
CA HIS A 24 4.63 -6.71 -3.04
C HIS A 24 4.59 -7.80 -4.12
N GLU A 25 5.35 -8.88 -3.93
CA GLU A 25 5.41 -10.02 -4.83
C GLU A 25 4.06 -10.75 -4.95
N ILE A 26 3.34 -10.93 -3.85
CA ILE A 26 1.98 -11.50 -3.88
C ILE A 26 1.04 -10.55 -4.61
N SER A 27 1.11 -9.25 -4.30
CA SER A 27 0.27 -8.21 -4.90
C SER A 27 0.45 -8.15 -6.42
N LYS A 28 1.70 -8.17 -6.90
CA LYS A 28 2.06 -8.23 -8.31
C LYS A 28 1.45 -9.44 -9.01
N ARG A 29 1.54 -10.64 -8.41
CA ARG A 29 0.92 -11.85 -8.99
C ARG A 29 -0.60 -11.75 -9.07
N LEU A 30 -1.24 -11.11 -8.09
CA LEU A 30 -2.69 -10.89 -8.14
C LEU A 30 -3.08 -9.87 -9.23
N VAL A 31 -2.28 -8.82 -9.42
CA VAL A 31 -2.47 -7.89 -10.55
C VAL A 31 -2.39 -8.62 -11.88
N LEU A 32 -1.38 -9.49 -12.07
CA LEU A 32 -1.24 -10.30 -13.29
C LEU A 32 -2.41 -11.26 -13.53
N LYS A 33 -3.12 -11.66 -12.47
CA LYS A 33 -4.36 -12.45 -12.56
C LYS A 33 -5.61 -11.59 -12.86
N GLY A 34 -5.45 -10.29 -13.10
CA GLY A 34 -6.54 -9.37 -13.43
C GLY A 34 -7.25 -8.75 -12.22
N HIS A 35 -6.68 -8.86 -11.02
CA HIS A 35 -7.24 -8.20 -9.84
C HIS A 35 -6.74 -6.75 -9.74
N LYS A 36 -7.60 -5.85 -9.27
CA LYS A 36 -7.20 -4.48 -8.91
C LYS A 36 -6.69 -4.51 -7.48
N ILE A 37 -5.41 -4.21 -7.27
CA ILE A 37 -4.77 -4.23 -5.95
C ILE A 37 -4.36 -2.80 -5.57
N SER A 38 -4.81 -2.38 -4.39
CA SER A 38 -4.37 -1.14 -3.75
C SER A 38 -3.69 -1.48 -2.41
N LEU A 39 -2.55 -0.87 -2.13
CA LEU A 39 -1.79 -1.00 -0.89
C LEU A 39 -1.85 0.33 -0.13
N PHE A 40 -2.50 0.35 1.02
CA PHE A 40 -2.54 1.51 1.90
C PHE A 40 -1.46 1.42 2.97
N THR A 41 -0.63 2.47 3.06
CA THR A 41 0.55 2.48 3.91
C THR A 41 0.86 3.86 4.50
N SER A 42 1.84 3.92 5.39
CA SER A 42 2.31 5.19 5.96
C SER A 42 3.27 5.92 5.00
N GLY A 43 3.18 7.25 4.99
CA GLY A 43 4.15 8.09 4.28
C GLY A 43 5.50 8.13 4.97
N PHE A 44 6.54 8.35 4.17
CA PHE A 44 7.91 8.59 4.62
C PHE A 44 8.48 9.82 3.92
N LYS A 45 9.60 10.36 4.43
CA LYS A 45 10.20 11.59 3.90
C LYS A 45 10.54 11.43 2.42
N GLY A 46 10.00 12.30 1.57
CA GLY A 46 10.23 12.30 0.12
C GLY A 46 9.40 11.29 -0.68
N CYS A 47 8.45 10.58 -0.06
CA CYS A 47 7.58 9.66 -0.77
C CYS A 47 6.49 10.41 -1.57
N LYS A 48 6.00 9.80 -2.65
CA LYS A 48 4.77 10.23 -3.32
C LYS A 48 3.55 9.71 -2.55
N GLU A 49 2.53 10.56 -2.39
CA GLU A 49 1.26 10.18 -1.73
C GLU A 49 0.54 9.04 -2.46
N LYS A 50 0.64 9.00 -3.79
CA LYS A 50 0.13 7.90 -4.60
C LYS A 50 1.14 7.52 -5.66
N GLU A 51 1.31 6.22 -5.87
CA GLU A 51 2.24 5.70 -6.86
C GLU A 51 1.82 4.30 -7.30
N THR A 52 2.01 3.97 -8.57
CA THR A 52 1.78 2.60 -9.06
C THR A 52 3.13 1.91 -9.27
N ILE A 53 3.32 0.75 -8.67
CA ILE A 53 4.53 -0.07 -8.81
C ILE A 53 4.11 -1.48 -9.22
N ASP A 54 4.62 -1.98 -10.35
CA ASP A 54 4.26 -3.30 -10.89
C ASP A 54 2.73 -3.50 -11.03
N GLY A 55 2.00 -2.43 -11.32
CA GLY A 55 0.54 -2.42 -11.42
C GLY A 55 -0.22 -2.42 -10.09
N VAL A 56 0.47 -2.41 -8.94
CA VAL A 56 -0.10 -2.24 -7.60
C VAL A 56 -0.22 -0.74 -7.29
N GLU A 57 -1.41 -0.28 -6.93
CA GLU A 57 -1.62 1.12 -6.52
C GLU A 57 -1.24 1.31 -5.05
N ILE A 58 -0.15 2.02 -4.79
CA ILE A 58 0.32 2.34 -3.44
C ILE A 58 -0.24 3.71 -3.05
N ILE A 59 -0.98 3.74 -1.93
CA ILE A 59 -1.51 4.94 -1.31
C ILE A 59 -0.80 5.14 0.03
N ARG A 60 -0.01 6.21 0.12
CA ARG A 60 0.72 6.60 1.33
C ARG A 60 -0.01 7.75 1.99
N SER A 61 -0.55 7.54 3.19
CA SER A 61 -1.25 8.58 3.93
C SER A 61 -1.05 8.47 5.44
N GLY A 62 -0.89 9.62 6.08
CA GLY A 62 -0.43 9.68 7.46
C GLY A 62 1.05 9.31 7.61
N GLY A 63 1.51 9.27 8.85
CA GLY A 63 2.84 8.79 9.25
C GLY A 63 2.72 7.55 10.12
N ARG A 64 3.81 7.19 10.80
CA ARG A 64 3.94 5.96 11.62
C ARG A 64 2.76 5.68 12.56
N PHE A 65 2.20 6.72 13.18
CA PHE A 65 1.09 6.58 14.13
C PHE A 65 -0.27 6.99 13.54
N THR A 66 -0.29 7.97 12.64
CA THR A 66 -1.56 8.48 12.08
C THR A 66 -2.10 7.61 10.95
N VAL A 67 -1.32 6.68 10.40
CA VAL A 67 -1.77 5.69 9.41
C VAL A 67 -2.93 4.84 9.92
N TYR A 68 -2.92 4.45 11.21
CA TYR A 68 -3.98 3.64 11.81
C TYR A 68 -5.31 4.38 11.91
N LEU A 69 -5.27 5.70 12.07
CA LEU A 69 -6.48 6.55 12.06
C LEU A 69 -6.99 6.77 10.63
N LYS A 70 -6.07 6.86 9.66
CA LYS A 70 -6.39 7.12 8.25
C LYS A 70 -6.87 5.87 7.52
N ALA A 71 -6.44 4.68 7.92
CA ALA A 71 -6.87 3.41 7.32
C ALA A 71 -8.39 3.21 7.30
N PRO A 72 -9.12 3.26 8.44
CA PRO A 72 -10.58 3.08 8.43
C PRO A 72 -11.31 4.23 7.71
N GLN A 73 -10.77 5.45 7.73
CA GLN A 73 -11.32 6.57 6.97
C GLN A 73 -11.20 6.34 5.46
N TYR A 74 -10.05 5.81 5.02
CA TYR A 74 -9.82 5.50 3.62
C TYR A 74 -10.74 4.39 3.13
N TYR A 75 -10.92 3.32 3.91
CA TYR A 75 -11.87 2.25 3.57
C TYR A 75 -13.28 2.78 3.35
N LYS A 76 -13.83 3.54 4.31
CA LYS A 76 -15.19 4.07 4.25
C LYS A 76 -15.43 5.03 3.08
N LYS A 77 -14.39 5.70 2.58
CA LYS A 77 -14.50 6.67 1.48
C LYS A 77 -14.38 6.03 0.09
N ASN A 78 -13.81 4.83 0.00
CA ASN A 78 -13.49 4.16 -1.27
C ASN A 78 -14.20 2.80 -1.43
N THR A 79 -15.18 2.52 -0.56
CA THR A 79 -16.16 1.42 -0.68
C THR A 79 -17.51 2.03 -1.00
#